data_AF-A0A6F8XTG4-F1
#
_entry.id   AF-A0A6F8XTG4-F1
#
_cell.length_a   1.000
_cell.length_b   1.000
_cell.length_c   1.000
_cell.angle_alpha   90.00
_cell.angle_beta   90.00
_cell.angle_gamma   90.00
#
_symmetry.space_group_name_H-M   'P 1'
#
loop_
_entity.id
_entity.type
_entity.pdbx_description
1 polymer ?
#
loop_
_entity_poly.entity_id
_entity_poly.type
_entity_poly.pdbx_seq_one_letter_code
_entity_poly.pdbx_strand_id
1 'polypeptide(L)'
;MADLHSALPAILAGLGAGGDDFTIAYVMTDGGALPAWFSRTLDGLRDHLAGTVTVGQSFGGDLEATTVHSGLLAARHVLRADVTVVAQGPGNLGTGTMWGFTGVAAGEAVNAVAALGGRPVASLRLSDADPRPRHRGISHHSLTAYGRVALAAADVVVPAPLPPSLAPLLDDALAVLSARHRIVHVPVDGLEAALKAAPVPLSTMGRGLDADPWYFLSAAAAGRHAAALLAQA
;
A
#
# COMPACT_ATOMS: atom_id res chain seq x y z
N MET A 1 -2.02 -1.49 -3.74
CA MET A 1 -2.01 -2.55 -2.70
C MET A 1 -0.77 -2.38 -1.85
N ALA A 2 -0.91 -2.52 -0.53
CA ALA A 2 0.20 -2.44 0.42
C ALA A 2 0.11 -3.59 1.43
N ASP A 3 1.25 -3.97 2.03
CA ASP A 3 1.32 -5.07 2.99
C ASP A 3 0.88 -4.66 4.40
N LEU A 4 0.86 -3.36 4.75
CA LEU A 4 0.55 -2.87 6.09
C LEU A 4 -0.52 -1.78 6.08
N HIS A 5 -1.37 -1.76 7.12
CA HIS A 5 -2.37 -0.72 7.35
C HIS A 5 -1.77 0.70 7.40
N SER A 6 -0.57 0.83 7.97
CA SER A 6 0.14 2.12 8.13
C SER A 6 0.56 2.79 6.81
N ALA A 7 0.46 2.09 5.68
CA ALA A 7 0.72 2.68 4.37
C ALA A 7 -0.45 3.53 3.87
N LEU A 8 -1.68 3.29 4.35
CA LEU A 8 -2.89 3.98 3.90
C LEU A 8 -2.77 5.52 3.92
N PRO A 9 -2.45 6.19 5.03
CA PRO A 9 -2.38 7.65 5.05
C PRO A 9 -1.31 8.22 4.10
N ALA A 10 -0.19 7.50 3.93
CA ALA A 10 0.86 7.92 3.01
C ALA A 10 0.43 7.78 1.54
N ILE A 11 -0.27 6.69 1.18
CA ILE A 11 -0.84 6.52 -0.15
C ILE A 11 -1.85 7.65 -0.46
N LEU A 12 -2.72 7.99 0.49
CA LEU A 12 -3.68 9.09 0.35
C LEU A 12 -2.97 10.44 0.17
N ALA A 13 -1.93 10.72 0.96
CA ALA A 13 -1.13 11.94 0.80
C ALA A 13 -0.49 12.02 -0.59
N GLY A 14 0.00 10.89 -1.12
CA GLY A 14 0.54 10.81 -2.47
C GLY A 14 -0.49 11.04 -3.58
N LEU A 15 -1.69 10.48 -3.42
CA LEU A 15 -2.83 10.69 -4.33
C LEU A 15 -3.23 12.17 -4.40
N GLY A 16 -3.36 12.82 -3.24
CA GLY A 16 -3.78 14.22 -3.15
C GLY A 16 -2.67 15.26 -3.41
N ALA A 17 -1.41 14.85 -3.56
CA ALA A 17 -0.28 15.79 -3.71
C ALA A 17 -0.36 16.68 -4.96
N GLY A 18 -1.12 16.26 -5.99
CA GLY A 18 -1.38 17.03 -7.21
C GLY A 18 -2.52 18.05 -7.09
N GLY A 19 -3.29 18.02 -5.99
CA GLY A 19 -4.49 18.84 -5.82
C GLY A 19 -5.76 18.30 -6.49
N ASP A 20 -5.67 17.12 -7.12
CA ASP A 20 -6.83 16.43 -7.69
C ASP A 20 -7.70 15.83 -6.56
N ASP A 21 -9.01 15.86 -6.76
CA ASP A 21 -9.99 15.26 -5.86
C ASP A 21 -10.44 13.92 -6.45
N PHE A 22 -10.13 12.83 -5.75
CA PHE A 22 -10.47 11.47 -6.15
C PHE A 22 -11.38 10.83 -5.10
N THR A 23 -12.34 10.05 -5.56
CA THR A 23 -13.14 9.19 -4.70
C THR A 23 -12.31 7.97 -4.32
N ILE A 24 -11.84 7.91 -3.08
CA ILE A 24 -10.94 6.85 -2.59
C ILE A 24 -11.70 5.87 -1.71
N ALA A 25 -11.65 4.58 -2.02
CA ALA A 25 -12.13 3.52 -1.12
C ALA A 25 -10.96 2.75 -0.49
N TYR A 26 -11.19 2.21 0.70
CA TYR A 26 -10.27 1.29 1.35
C TYR A 26 -10.88 -0.10 1.44
N VAL A 27 -10.25 -1.09 0.81
CA VAL A 27 -10.60 -2.51 1.00
C VAL A 27 -9.67 -3.08 2.06
N MET A 28 -10.23 -3.34 3.23
CA MET A 28 -9.50 -3.81 4.41
C MET A 28 -9.53 -5.33 4.47
N THR A 29 -8.37 -5.98 4.34
CA THR A 29 -8.26 -7.44 4.46
C THR A 29 -8.08 -7.91 5.90
N ASP A 30 -8.35 -9.19 6.15
CA ASP A 30 -8.35 -9.86 7.45
C ASP A 30 -6.96 -10.29 7.96
N GLY A 31 -5.90 -9.76 7.36
CA GLY A 31 -4.54 -9.94 7.88
C GLY A 31 -4.33 -9.33 9.27
N GLY A 32 -5.10 -8.30 9.61
CA GLY A 32 -5.20 -7.74 10.95
C GLY A 32 -6.37 -8.37 11.70
N ALA A 33 -6.18 -8.77 12.95
CA ALA A 33 -7.23 -9.39 13.77
C ALA A 33 -8.13 -8.38 14.50
N LEU A 34 -8.06 -7.09 14.15
CA LEU A 34 -8.76 -6.01 14.84
C LEU A 34 -9.84 -5.38 13.93
N PRO A 35 -11.01 -5.00 14.48
CA PRO A 35 -12.09 -4.43 13.70
C PRO A 35 -11.76 -3.02 13.18
N ALA A 36 -12.40 -2.60 12.08
CA ALA A 36 -12.10 -1.31 11.44
C ALA A 36 -12.28 -0.12 12.39
N TRP A 37 -13.35 -0.10 13.19
CA TRP A 37 -13.65 0.96 14.17
C TRP A 37 -12.64 1.04 15.34
N PHE A 38 -11.72 0.08 15.48
CA PHE A 38 -10.60 0.19 16.43
C PHE A 38 -9.46 1.09 15.88
N SER A 39 -9.40 1.31 14.56
CA SER A 39 -8.34 2.11 13.95
C SER A 39 -8.57 3.60 14.13
N ARG A 40 -7.73 4.25 14.94
CA ARG A 40 -7.65 5.73 14.97
C ARG A 40 -7.26 6.34 13.62
N THR A 41 -6.54 5.59 12.79
CA THR A 41 -6.16 6.03 11.44
C THR A 41 -7.38 6.06 10.52
N LEU A 42 -8.26 5.06 10.58
CA LEU A 42 -9.51 5.09 9.81
C LEU A 42 -10.47 6.16 10.32
N ASP A 43 -10.59 6.31 11.64
CA ASP A 43 -11.40 7.37 12.24
C ASP A 43 -10.97 8.77 11.78
N GLY A 44 -9.67 9.07 11.81
CA GLY A 44 -9.15 10.36 11.32
C GLY A 44 -9.12 10.52 9.79
N LEU A 45 -9.33 9.44 9.04
CA LEU A 45 -9.44 9.46 7.57
C LEU A 45 -10.87 9.35 7.06
N ARG A 46 -11.88 9.37 7.95
CA ARG A 46 -13.30 9.18 7.60
C ARG A 46 -13.81 10.14 6.54
N ASP A 47 -13.34 11.39 6.55
CA ASP A 47 -13.74 12.43 5.59
C ASP A 47 -12.83 12.48 4.35
N HIS A 48 -11.83 11.58 4.28
CA HIS A 48 -10.89 11.42 3.16
C HIS A 48 -11.12 10.10 2.39
N LEU A 49 -12.07 9.28 2.84
CA LEU A 49 -12.45 8.01 2.21
C LEU A 49 -13.94 8.04 1.88
N ALA A 50 -14.31 7.54 0.70
CA ALA A 50 -15.70 7.26 0.36
C ALA A 50 -16.30 6.14 1.22
N GLY A 51 -15.44 5.25 1.74
CA GLY A 51 -15.81 4.21 2.68
C GLY A 51 -14.73 3.14 2.81
N THR A 52 -14.82 2.37 3.88
CA THR A 52 -14.05 1.16 4.13
C THR A 52 -14.91 -0.07 3.85
N VAL A 53 -14.45 -0.93 2.94
CA VAL A 53 -15.04 -2.24 2.68
C VAL A 53 -14.20 -3.31 3.38
N THR A 54 -14.75 -3.93 4.41
CA THR A 54 -14.10 -5.07 5.06
C THR A 54 -14.36 -6.34 4.27
N VAL A 55 -13.32 -7.18 4.15
CA VAL A 55 -13.37 -8.43 3.39
C VAL A 55 -12.82 -9.63 4.15
N GLY A 56 -13.24 -10.83 3.76
CA GLY A 56 -12.80 -12.07 4.39
C GLY A 56 -13.37 -12.19 5.80
N GLN A 57 -12.51 -12.40 6.80
CA GLN A 57 -12.89 -12.45 8.21
C GLN A 57 -12.74 -11.10 8.94
N SER A 58 -12.41 -10.02 8.22
CA SER A 58 -12.41 -8.67 8.78
C SER A 58 -13.83 -8.13 8.85
N PHE A 59 -14.08 -7.18 9.75
CA PHE A 59 -15.42 -6.65 9.98
C PHE A 59 -15.38 -5.23 10.55
N GLY A 60 -16.54 -4.58 10.51
CA GLY A 60 -16.78 -3.25 11.06
C GLY A 60 -16.51 -2.11 10.09
N GLY A 61 -16.35 -2.40 8.80
CA GLY A 61 -16.33 -1.38 7.74
C GLY A 61 -17.72 -0.81 7.45
N ASP A 62 -17.77 0.20 6.57
CA ASP A 62 -19.02 0.79 6.07
C ASP A 62 -19.80 -0.20 5.19
N LEU A 63 -19.07 -1.08 4.50
CA LEU A 63 -19.60 -2.21 3.73
C LEU A 63 -18.84 -3.48 4.10
N GLU A 64 -19.53 -4.61 4.01
CA GLU A 64 -18.98 -5.95 4.24
C GLU A 64 -19.05 -6.76 2.95
N ALA A 65 -17.96 -7.45 2.58
CA ALA A 65 -17.96 -8.34 1.43
C ALA A 65 -17.20 -9.65 1.71
N THR A 66 -17.62 -10.75 1.09
CA THR A 66 -17.10 -12.08 1.42
C THR A 66 -15.65 -12.31 0.98
N THR A 67 -15.23 -11.68 -0.12
CA THR A 67 -13.90 -11.85 -0.71
C THR A 67 -13.31 -10.50 -1.12
N VAL A 68 -11.98 -10.47 -1.33
CA VAL A 68 -11.30 -9.31 -1.92
C VAL A 68 -11.94 -8.91 -3.26
N HIS A 69 -12.33 -9.87 -4.10
CA HIS A 69 -12.97 -9.62 -5.38
C HIS A 69 -14.29 -8.86 -5.23
N SER A 70 -15.19 -9.38 -4.38
CA SER A 70 -16.47 -8.71 -4.11
C SER A 70 -16.28 -7.36 -3.42
N GLY A 71 -15.25 -7.20 -2.58
CA GLY A 71 -14.92 -5.92 -1.95
C GLY A 71 -14.44 -4.88 -2.96
N LEU A 72 -13.59 -5.28 -3.92
CA LEU A 72 -13.17 -4.43 -5.03
C LEU A 72 -14.36 -4.01 -5.91
N LEU A 73 -15.28 -4.94 -6.19
CA LEU A 73 -16.51 -4.64 -6.92
C LEU A 73 -17.43 -3.69 -6.12
N ALA A 74 -17.54 -3.87 -4.81
CA ALA A 74 -18.30 -2.95 -3.95
C ALA A 74 -17.66 -1.55 -3.95
N ALA A 75 -16.33 -1.45 -3.81
CA ALA A 75 -15.61 -0.20 -3.91
C ALA A 75 -15.87 0.52 -5.25
N ARG A 76 -15.83 -0.22 -6.37
CA ARG A 76 -16.06 0.35 -7.70
C ARG A 76 -17.52 0.73 -7.97
N HIS A 77 -18.47 -0.14 -7.62
CA HIS A 77 -19.86 -0.01 -8.07
C HIS A 77 -20.80 0.60 -7.03
N VAL A 78 -20.52 0.39 -5.74
CA VAL A 78 -21.34 0.93 -4.63
C VAL A 78 -20.75 2.25 -4.14
N LEU A 79 -19.46 2.26 -3.77
CA LEU A 79 -18.78 3.47 -3.30
C LEU A 79 -18.33 4.40 -4.44
N ARG A 80 -18.43 3.94 -5.71
CA ARG A 80 -18.04 4.68 -6.91
C ARG A 80 -16.60 5.21 -6.86
N ALA A 81 -15.70 4.44 -6.26
CA ALA A 81 -14.31 4.83 -6.11
C ALA A 81 -13.59 4.92 -7.47
N ASP A 82 -12.81 5.98 -7.62
CA ASP A 82 -11.85 6.18 -8.70
C ASP A 82 -10.61 5.31 -8.45
N VAL A 83 -10.19 5.21 -7.19
CA VAL A 83 -9.06 4.42 -6.73
C VAL A 83 -9.41 3.65 -5.46
N THR A 84 -8.90 2.42 -5.36
CA THR A 84 -9.06 1.59 -4.16
C THR A 84 -7.70 1.24 -3.59
N VAL A 85 -7.49 1.59 -2.32
CA VAL A 85 -6.34 1.11 -1.54
C VAL A 85 -6.71 -0.24 -0.92
N VAL A 86 -5.88 -1.26 -1.13
CA VAL A 86 -6.06 -2.57 -0.50
C VAL A 86 -4.89 -2.82 0.45
N ALA A 87 -5.18 -3.05 1.72
CA ALA A 87 -4.23 -3.47 2.74
C ALA A 87 -4.96 -4.14 3.90
N GLN A 88 -4.23 -4.88 4.74
CA GLN A 88 -4.80 -5.44 5.97
C GLN A 88 -5.25 -4.36 6.96
N GLY A 89 -6.21 -4.69 7.83
CA GLY A 89 -6.63 -3.84 8.95
C GLY A 89 -5.55 -3.63 10.02
N PRO A 90 -5.85 -2.88 11.10
CA PRO A 90 -4.88 -2.62 12.17
C PRO A 90 -4.38 -3.91 12.82
N GLY A 91 -3.09 -3.92 13.15
CA GLY A 91 -2.36 -5.12 13.55
C GLY A 91 -1.52 -5.68 12.40
N ASN A 92 -0.69 -6.68 12.72
CA ASN A 92 0.07 -7.45 11.75
C ASN A 92 0.54 -8.74 12.43
N LEU A 93 0.33 -9.88 11.80
CA LEU A 93 0.84 -11.16 12.28
C LEU A 93 2.02 -11.60 11.41
N GLY A 94 3.10 -12.02 12.06
CA GLY A 94 4.29 -12.49 11.40
C GLY A 94 5.03 -13.50 12.25
N THR A 95 5.60 -14.48 11.60
CA THR A 95 6.51 -15.49 12.15
C THR A 95 7.88 -15.30 11.50
N GLY A 96 8.90 -16.01 11.97
CA GLY A 96 10.21 -16.03 11.31
C GLY A 96 10.25 -16.83 10.00
N THR A 97 9.12 -17.33 9.50
CA THR A 97 9.06 -18.16 8.29
C THR A 97 8.70 -17.32 7.07
N MET A 98 9.18 -17.75 5.91
CA MET A 98 8.97 -17.04 4.64
C MET A 98 7.50 -16.78 4.30
N TRP A 99 6.61 -17.72 4.65
CA TRP A 99 5.18 -17.64 4.30
C TRP A 99 4.28 -17.20 5.46
N GLY A 100 4.77 -17.26 6.69
CA GLY A 100 3.95 -17.01 7.87
C GLY A 100 3.90 -15.54 8.22
N PHE A 101 3.36 -14.69 7.34
CA PHE A 101 3.07 -13.28 7.64
C PHE A 101 1.85 -12.80 6.84
N THR A 102 1.04 -11.93 7.41
CA THR A 102 -0.26 -11.54 6.84
C THR A 102 -0.16 -10.59 5.64
N GLY A 103 0.95 -9.87 5.52
CA GLY A 103 1.26 -9.05 4.35
C GLY A 103 1.38 -9.83 3.03
N VAL A 104 1.41 -11.16 3.07
CA VAL A 104 1.39 -12.02 1.88
C VAL A 104 0.16 -11.76 1.00
N ALA A 105 -0.96 -11.38 1.63
CA ALA A 105 -2.22 -11.06 0.98
C ALA A 105 -2.12 -9.88 -0.01
N ALA A 106 -1.08 -9.04 0.07
CA ALA A 106 -0.85 -7.99 -0.93
C ALA A 106 -0.60 -8.57 -2.34
N GLY A 107 0.01 -9.77 -2.43
CA GLY A 107 0.17 -10.48 -3.69
C GLY A 107 -1.13 -11.10 -4.20
N GLU A 108 -1.94 -11.64 -3.30
CA GLU A 108 -3.28 -12.16 -3.63
C GLU A 108 -4.20 -11.04 -4.14
N ALA A 109 -4.10 -9.85 -3.55
CA ALA A 109 -4.82 -8.67 -4.02
C ALA A 109 -4.42 -8.26 -5.44
N VAL A 110 -3.15 -8.40 -5.84
CA VAL A 110 -2.73 -8.20 -7.25
C VAL A 110 -3.48 -9.16 -8.17
N ASN A 111 -3.56 -10.43 -7.81
CA ASN A 111 -4.26 -11.44 -8.60
C ASN A 111 -5.76 -11.15 -8.71
N ALA A 112 -6.39 -10.74 -7.61
CA ALA A 112 -7.80 -10.40 -7.58
C ALA A 112 -8.11 -9.19 -8.48
N VAL A 113 -7.28 -8.15 -8.43
CA VAL A 113 -7.42 -6.98 -9.31
C VAL A 113 -7.27 -7.38 -10.78
N ALA A 114 -6.27 -8.20 -11.11
CA ALA A 114 -6.06 -8.67 -12.47
C ALA A 114 -7.22 -9.54 -13.00
N ALA A 115 -7.77 -10.43 -12.15
CA ALA A 115 -8.93 -11.26 -12.50
C ALA A 115 -10.19 -10.42 -12.82
N LEU A 116 -10.31 -9.23 -12.21
CA LEU A 116 -11.38 -8.28 -12.46
C LEU A 116 -11.07 -7.28 -13.59
N GLY A 117 -9.93 -7.41 -14.28
CA GLY A 117 -9.52 -6.51 -15.36
C GLY A 117 -9.05 -5.13 -14.89
N GLY A 118 -8.72 -4.97 -13.60
CA GLY A 118 -8.20 -3.73 -13.04
C GLY A 118 -6.71 -3.51 -13.30
N ARG A 119 -6.18 -2.37 -12.81
CA ARG A 119 -4.78 -1.96 -12.95
C ARG A 119 -4.07 -2.02 -11.59
N PRO A 120 -3.37 -3.12 -11.26
CA PRO A 120 -2.74 -3.27 -9.95
C PRO A 120 -1.49 -2.37 -9.81
N VAL A 121 -1.47 -1.55 -8.76
CA VAL A 121 -0.30 -0.77 -8.31
C VAL A 121 0.22 -1.32 -6.99
N ALA A 122 1.46 -1.80 -6.96
CA ALA A 122 2.12 -2.41 -5.81
C ALA A 122 3.01 -1.38 -5.08
N SER A 123 2.66 -1.10 -3.83
CA SER A 123 3.43 -0.23 -2.93
C SER A 123 4.54 -1.03 -2.25
N LEU A 124 5.79 -0.65 -2.44
CA LEU A 124 6.91 -1.30 -1.77
C LEU A 124 7.00 -0.87 -0.30
N ARG A 125 7.36 -1.82 0.56
CA ARG A 125 7.88 -1.50 1.90
C ARG A 125 9.38 -1.32 1.79
N LEU A 126 9.82 -0.07 1.78
CA LEU A 126 11.21 0.36 1.69
C LEU A 126 11.63 1.00 3.01
N SER A 127 12.80 0.68 3.54
CA SER A 127 13.32 1.31 4.75
C SER A 127 14.85 1.34 4.71
N ASP A 128 15.46 2.38 5.25
CA ASP A 128 16.90 2.45 5.59
C ASP A 128 17.14 2.59 7.10
N ALA A 129 16.07 2.72 7.89
CA ALA A 129 16.09 3.03 9.30
C ALA A 129 16.34 1.84 10.22
N ASP A 130 16.18 0.59 9.73
CA ASP A 130 16.40 -0.58 10.57
C ASP A 130 17.90 -0.72 10.94
N PRO A 131 18.25 -0.90 12.22
CA PRO A 131 19.64 -1.10 12.64
C PRO A 131 20.24 -2.39 12.08
N ARG A 132 19.42 -3.36 11.68
CA ARG A 132 19.86 -4.64 11.10
C ARG A 132 20.02 -4.48 9.59
N PRO A 133 21.24 -4.66 9.02
CA PRO A 133 21.50 -4.41 7.61
C PRO A 133 20.57 -5.17 6.65
N ARG A 134 20.22 -6.42 6.98
CA ARG A 134 19.31 -7.27 6.19
C ARG A 134 17.85 -6.78 6.10
N HIS A 135 17.48 -5.77 6.88
CA HIS A 135 16.14 -5.18 6.87
C HIS A 135 16.11 -3.81 6.20
N ARG A 136 17.26 -3.35 5.65
CA ARG A 136 17.35 -2.15 4.83
C ARG A 136 17.09 -2.49 3.36
N GLY A 137 16.60 -1.52 2.60
CA GLY A 137 16.15 -1.72 1.22
C GLY A 137 14.71 -2.21 1.14
N ILE A 138 14.39 -2.97 0.08
CA ILE A 138 13.04 -3.54 -0.10
C ILE A 138 12.86 -4.69 0.89
N SER A 139 11.75 -4.65 1.61
CA SER A 139 11.34 -5.69 2.54
C SER A 139 11.20 -7.06 1.88
N HIS A 140 11.69 -8.10 2.55
CA HIS A 140 11.45 -9.50 2.16
C HIS A 140 9.95 -9.86 2.11
N HIS A 141 9.09 -9.17 2.87
CA HIS A 141 7.63 -9.32 2.76
C HIS A 141 7.14 -8.84 1.40
N SER A 142 7.59 -7.68 0.91
CA SER A 142 7.24 -7.18 -0.42
C SER A 142 7.78 -8.11 -1.52
N LEU A 143 9.00 -8.62 -1.37
CA LEU A 143 9.57 -9.61 -2.30
C LEU A 143 8.77 -10.91 -2.34
N THR A 144 8.29 -11.40 -1.20
CA THR A 144 7.49 -12.62 -1.16
C THR A 144 6.10 -12.38 -1.74
N ALA A 145 5.42 -11.33 -1.31
CA ALA A 145 4.08 -10.99 -1.78
C ALA A 145 4.06 -10.73 -3.30
N TYR A 146 4.94 -9.87 -3.80
CA TYR A 146 4.94 -9.51 -5.23
C TYR A 146 5.73 -10.53 -6.06
N GLY A 147 6.95 -10.87 -5.67
CA GLY A 147 7.80 -11.76 -6.47
C GLY A 147 7.34 -13.22 -6.52
N ARG A 148 6.59 -13.70 -5.52
CA ARG A 148 6.16 -15.11 -5.45
C ARG A 148 4.65 -15.30 -5.52
N VAL A 149 3.85 -14.50 -4.81
CA VAL A 149 2.40 -14.71 -4.70
C VAL A 149 1.61 -14.01 -5.80
N ALA A 150 1.99 -12.81 -6.21
CA ALA A 150 1.33 -12.10 -7.30
C ALA A 150 1.65 -12.79 -8.64
N LEU A 151 0.76 -13.63 -9.15
CA LEU A 151 0.88 -14.35 -10.41
C LEU A 151 0.63 -13.45 -11.62
N ALA A 152 -0.11 -12.35 -11.45
CA ALA A 152 -0.33 -11.34 -12.47
C ALA A 152 0.69 -10.19 -12.40
N ALA A 153 0.89 -9.50 -13.53
CA ALA A 153 1.73 -8.31 -13.61
C ALA A 153 1.09 -7.14 -12.84
N ALA A 154 1.95 -6.25 -12.31
CA ALA A 154 1.56 -5.04 -11.61
C ALA A 154 2.58 -3.94 -11.87
N ASP A 155 2.19 -2.69 -11.63
CA ASP A 155 3.12 -1.58 -11.52
C ASP A 155 3.74 -1.58 -10.13
N VAL A 156 5.01 -1.97 -10.03
CA VAL A 156 5.77 -1.89 -8.78
C VAL A 156 6.44 -0.53 -8.72
N VAL A 157 5.98 0.29 -7.76
CA VAL A 157 6.39 1.68 -7.66
C VAL A 157 7.65 1.81 -6.80
N VAL A 158 8.66 2.48 -7.35
CA VAL A 158 9.93 2.78 -6.72
C VAL A 158 10.06 4.30 -6.59
N PRO A 159 10.20 4.86 -5.37
CA PRO A 159 10.42 6.29 -5.22
C PRO A 159 11.78 6.70 -5.83
N ALA A 160 11.85 7.87 -6.43
CA ALA A 160 13.05 8.42 -7.05
C ALA A 160 13.18 9.94 -6.82
N PRO A 161 14.40 10.50 -6.71
CA PRO A 161 15.67 9.78 -6.65
C PRO A 161 15.85 9.07 -5.30
N LEU A 162 16.62 7.97 -5.30
CA LEU A 162 17.05 7.28 -4.08
C LEU A 162 18.40 7.83 -3.60
N PRO A 163 18.67 7.84 -2.29
CA PRO A 163 19.98 8.16 -1.75
C PRO A 163 21.02 7.15 -2.26
N PRO A 164 22.28 7.57 -2.47
CA PRO A 164 23.35 6.65 -2.91
C PRO A 164 23.58 5.47 -1.96
N SER A 165 23.24 5.61 -0.68
CA SER A 165 23.32 4.53 0.32
C SER A 165 22.20 3.48 0.19
N LEU A 166 21.06 3.86 -0.40
CA LEU A 166 19.87 3.01 -0.50
C LEU A 166 19.72 2.39 -1.88
N ALA A 167 20.07 3.12 -2.95
CA ALA A 167 19.90 2.65 -4.33
C ALA A 167 20.51 1.25 -4.60
N PRO A 168 21.76 0.96 -4.19
CA PRO A 168 22.37 -0.36 -4.45
C PRO A 168 21.68 -1.51 -3.69
N LEU A 169 20.95 -1.22 -2.61
CA LEU A 169 20.25 -2.24 -1.84
C LEU A 169 18.99 -2.75 -2.54
N LEU A 170 18.58 -2.10 -3.63
CA LEU A 170 17.36 -2.42 -4.37
C LEU A 170 17.62 -3.26 -5.61
N ASP A 171 18.84 -3.27 -6.15
CA ASP A 171 19.14 -3.84 -7.46
C ASP A 171 18.70 -5.30 -7.59
N ASP A 172 19.12 -6.18 -6.67
CA ASP A 172 18.74 -7.59 -6.68
C ASP A 172 17.22 -7.79 -6.52
N ALA A 173 16.60 -7.01 -5.65
CA ALA A 173 15.18 -7.04 -5.39
C ALA A 173 14.36 -6.63 -6.63
N LEU A 174 14.78 -5.55 -7.30
CA LEU A 174 14.14 -5.04 -8.50
C LEU A 174 14.36 -5.96 -9.70
N ALA A 175 15.53 -6.59 -9.84
CA ALA A 175 15.77 -7.59 -10.87
C ALA A 175 14.78 -8.76 -10.74
N VAL A 176 14.57 -9.29 -9.53
CA VAL A 176 13.58 -10.34 -9.27
C VAL A 176 12.16 -9.88 -9.62
N LEU A 177 11.77 -8.68 -9.18
CA LEU A 177 10.42 -8.16 -9.40
C LEU A 177 10.15 -7.84 -10.89
N SER A 178 11.15 -7.35 -11.62
CA SER A 178 11.04 -7.02 -13.05
C SER A 178 10.80 -8.21 -13.97
N ALA A 179 11.02 -9.45 -13.48
CA ALA A 179 10.72 -10.66 -14.24
C ALA A 179 9.22 -10.82 -14.55
N ARG A 180 8.35 -10.19 -13.75
CA ARG A 180 6.88 -10.22 -13.90
C ARG A 180 6.24 -8.85 -13.93
N HIS A 181 6.78 -7.91 -13.15
CA HIS A 181 6.16 -6.61 -12.92
C HIS A 181 6.81 -5.52 -13.76
N ARG A 182 6.07 -4.44 -13.98
CA ARG A 182 6.62 -3.20 -14.53
C ARG A 182 7.17 -2.37 -13.38
N ILE A 183 8.48 -2.11 -13.39
CA ILE A 183 9.10 -1.20 -12.42
C ILE A 183 8.82 0.23 -12.86
N VAL A 184 8.23 1.03 -11.98
CA VAL A 184 7.88 2.43 -12.25
C VAL A 184 8.60 3.33 -11.25
N HIS A 185 9.51 4.15 -11.74
CA HIS A 185 10.20 5.15 -10.92
C HIS A 185 9.38 6.42 -10.83
N VAL A 186 9.08 6.86 -9.60
CA VAL A 186 8.16 7.98 -9.35
C VAL A 186 8.89 9.08 -8.58
N PRO A 187 8.90 10.33 -9.09
CA PRO A 187 9.50 11.47 -8.38
C PRO A 187 8.91 11.63 -6.98
N VAL A 188 9.74 11.94 -5.99
CA VAL A 188 9.31 12.20 -4.60
C VAL A 188 9.14 13.68 -4.28
N ASP A 189 9.43 14.58 -5.21
CA ASP A 189 9.34 16.03 -5.01
C ASP A 189 7.97 16.44 -4.47
N GLY A 190 7.94 17.17 -3.35
CA GLY A 190 6.69 17.59 -2.69
C GLY A 190 5.97 16.51 -1.88
N LEU A 191 6.33 15.22 -1.97
CA LEU A 191 5.67 14.17 -1.19
C LEU A 191 5.95 14.28 0.31
N GLU A 192 7.14 14.74 0.70
CA GLU A 192 7.44 14.95 2.13
C GLU A 192 6.52 16.01 2.74
N ALA A 193 6.24 17.10 2.02
CA ALA A 193 5.30 18.12 2.47
C ALA A 193 3.87 17.58 2.56
N ALA A 194 3.43 16.81 1.56
CA ALA A 194 2.13 16.15 1.58
C ALA A 194 2.00 15.16 2.75
N LEU A 195 3.05 14.40 3.04
CA LEU A 195 3.10 13.47 4.17
C LEU A 195 3.02 14.19 5.53
N LYS A 196 3.70 15.33 5.68
CA LYS A 196 3.62 16.17 6.89
C LYS A 196 2.24 16.82 7.07
N ALA A 197 1.51 17.03 5.98
CA ALA A 197 0.15 17.57 5.98
C ALA A 197 -0.94 16.49 6.16
N ALA A 198 -0.57 15.21 6.34
CA ALA A 198 -1.55 14.15 6.54
C ALA A 198 -2.45 14.44 7.76
N PRO A 199 -3.77 14.21 7.66
CA PRO A 199 -4.74 14.51 8.72
C PRO A 199 -4.58 13.58 9.95
N VAL A 200 -3.76 12.55 9.82
CA VAL A 200 -3.49 11.55 10.86
C VAL A 200 -1.98 11.36 11.02
N PRO A 201 -1.50 11.03 12.24
CA PRO A 201 -0.10 10.75 12.47
C PRO A 201 0.41 9.56 11.63
N LEU A 202 1.57 9.74 11.01
CA LEU A 202 2.27 8.67 10.29
C LEU A 202 3.10 7.84 11.28
N SER A 203 2.79 6.55 11.40
CA SER A 203 3.55 5.62 12.24
C SER A 203 3.51 4.19 11.70
N THR A 204 4.66 3.54 11.65
CA THR A 204 4.82 2.15 11.22
C THR A 204 5.78 1.42 12.16
N MET A 205 5.38 0.28 12.72
CA MET A 205 6.24 -0.53 13.60
C MET A 205 6.97 0.27 14.69
N GLY A 206 6.30 1.27 15.27
CA GLY A 206 6.84 2.14 16.31
C GLY A 206 7.73 3.30 15.83
N ARG A 207 7.84 3.53 14.52
CA ARG A 207 8.61 4.62 13.92
C ARG A 207 7.70 5.60 13.17
N GLY A 208 7.93 6.89 13.39
CA GLY A 208 7.25 7.97 12.66
C GLY A 208 7.96 8.36 11.36
N LEU A 209 7.43 9.37 10.67
CA LEU A 209 7.96 9.87 9.39
C LEU A 209 9.46 10.20 9.46
N ASP A 210 9.88 10.98 10.46
CA ASP A 210 11.29 11.39 10.59
C ASP A 210 12.23 10.21 10.87
N ALA A 211 11.71 9.14 11.48
CA ALA A 211 12.48 7.96 11.85
C ALA A 211 12.59 6.92 10.73
N ASP A 212 11.66 6.89 9.77
CA ASP A 212 11.66 5.93 8.65
C ASP A 212 11.02 6.55 7.39
N PRO A 213 11.62 7.61 6.81
CA PRO A 213 10.98 8.42 5.78
C PRO A 213 10.71 7.63 4.50
N TRP A 214 11.60 6.70 4.13
CA TRP A 214 11.48 5.91 2.90
C TRP A 214 10.31 4.94 2.91
N TYR A 215 9.85 4.52 4.09
CA TYR A 215 8.62 3.74 4.20
C TYR A 215 7.42 4.55 3.67
N PHE A 216 7.29 5.78 4.16
CA PHE A 216 6.17 6.65 3.83
C PHE A 216 6.31 7.26 2.42
N LEU A 217 7.52 7.64 2.00
CA LEU A 217 7.78 8.14 0.65
C LEU A 217 7.49 7.08 -0.42
N SER A 218 7.83 5.80 -0.15
CA SER A 218 7.50 4.69 -1.05
C SER A 218 5.98 4.51 -1.20
N ALA A 219 5.25 4.55 -0.09
CA ALA A 219 3.79 4.48 -0.08
C ALA A 219 3.14 5.70 -0.78
N ALA A 220 3.64 6.91 -0.54
CA ALA A 220 3.17 8.12 -1.20
C ALA A 220 3.48 8.12 -2.70
N ALA A 221 4.64 7.61 -3.11
CA ALA A 221 4.98 7.45 -4.52
C ALA A 221 3.97 6.53 -5.24
N ALA A 222 3.53 5.44 -4.58
CA ALA A 222 2.49 4.58 -5.11
C ALA A 222 1.15 5.31 -5.29
N GLY A 223 0.78 6.17 -4.33
CA GLY A 223 -0.38 7.04 -4.45
C GLY A 223 -0.28 8.02 -5.62
N ARG A 224 0.86 8.71 -5.76
CA ARG A 224 1.13 9.62 -6.88
C ARG A 224 1.04 8.92 -8.24
N HIS A 225 1.58 7.71 -8.34
CA HIS A 225 1.47 6.92 -9.58
C HIS A 225 0.02 6.59 -9.90
N ALA A 226 -0.76 6.15 -8.91
CA ALA A 226 -2.17 5.87 -9.11
C ALA A 226 -2.95 7.10 -9.59
N ALA A 227 -2.69 8.29 -9.04
CA ALA A 227 -3.26 9.55 -9.54
C ALA A 227 -2.87 9.82 -11.01
N ALA A 228 -1.59 9.65 -11.37
CA ALA A 228 -1.13 9.83 -12.74
C ALA A 228 -1.78 8.87 -13.73
N LEU A 229 -2.11 7.63 -13.30
CA LEU A 229 -2.83 6.67 -14.14
C LEU A 229 -4.29 7.06 -14.40
N LEU A 230 -4.91 7.79 -13.47
CA LEU A 230 -6.28 8.30 -13.58
C LEU A 230 -6.35 9.54 -14.48
N ALA A 231 -5.36 10.43 -14.41
CA ALA A 231 -5.29 11.61 -15.28
C ALA A 231 -5.09 11.27 -16.78
N GLN A 232 -4.74 10.02 -17.09
CA GLN A 232 -4.55 9.51 -18.46
C GLN A 232 -5.74 8.70 -18.97
N ALA A 233 -6.74 8.44 -18.14
CA ALA A 233 -7.92 7.62 -18.45
C ALA A 233 -9.07 8.47 -19.00
#